data_AF-A0A5K1EI68-F1
#
_entry.id   AF-A0A5K1EI68-F1
#
_cell.length_a   1.000
_cell.length_b   1.000
_cell.length_c   1.000
_cell.angle_alpha   90.00
_cell.angle_beta   90.00
_cell.angle_gamma   90.00
#
_symmetry.space_group_name_H-M   'P 1'
#
loop_
_entity.id
_entity.type
_entity.pdbx_description
1 polymer ?
#
loop_
_entity_poly.entity_id
_entity_poly.type
_entity_poly.pdbx_seq_one_letter_code
_entity_poly.pdbx_strand_id
1 'polypeptide(L)' 'VSLEARQLIHRLLHRDPISRLGSNGGANEIKQHPFFRGINWPLIRCMVLYRSFSCEHRVG' A
#
# COMPACT_ATOMS: atom_id res chain seq x y z
N VAL A 1 4.74 -14.78 13.71
CA VAL A 1 4.75 -13.49 12.96
C VAL A 1 5.94 -13.48 12.01
N SER A 2 5.74 -13.12 10.74
CA SER A 2 6.83 -13.09 9.75
C SER A 2 7.82 -11.95 10.05
N LEU A 3 9.09 -12.16 9.74
CA LEU A 3 10.16 -11.17 10.00
C LEU A 3 9.91 -9.88 9.21
N GLU A 4 9.42 -10.03 7.98
CA GLU A 4 9.12 -8.98 7.02
C GLU A 4 7.96 -8.11 7.52
N ALA A 5 6.92 -8.73 8.11
CA ALA A 5 5.81 -8.00 8.71
C ALA A 5 6.29 -7.15 9.90
N ARG A 6 7.14 -7.71 10.76
CA ARG A 6 7.70 -6.99 11.91
C ARG A 6 8.59 -5.84 11.48
N GLN A 7 9.41 -6.04 10.45
CA GLN A 7 10.26 -5.00 9.85
C GLN A 7 9.43 -3.89 9.22
N LEU A 8 8.35 -4.23 8.51
CA LEU A 8 7.43 -3.24 7.94
C LEU A 8 6.83 -2.35 9.02
N ILE A 9 6.25 -2.97 10.07
CA ILE A 9 5.63 -2.25 11.19
C ILE A 9 6.66 -1.36 11.90
N HIS A 10 7.88 -1.85 12.12
CA HIS A 10 8.95 -1.09 12.76
C HIS A 10 9.41 0.12 11.93
N ARG A 11 9.43 0.01 10.60
CA ARG A 11 9.79 1.13 9.71
C ARG A 11 8.65 2.13 9.52
N LEU A 12 7.40 1.69 9.61
CA LEU A 12 6.22 2.58 9.59
C LEU A 12 6.06 3.37 10.90
N LEU A 13 6.34 2.72 12.04
CA LEU A 13 6.28 3.31 13.38
C LEU A 13 7.62 3.92 13.82
N HIS A 14 8.49 4.27 12.87
CA HIS A 14 9.74 4.92 13.21
C HIS A 14 9.46 6.28 13.88
N ARG A 15 10.09 6.48 15.05
CA ARG A 15 9.93 7.71 15.85
C ARG A 15 10.41 8.94 15.09
N ASP A 16 11.49 8.80 14.34
CA ASP A 16 12.03 9.84 13.48
C ASP A 16 11.19 9.96 12.19
N PRO A 17 10.62 11.13 11.88
CA PRO A 17 9.76 11.30 10.72
C PRO A 17 10.53 11.28 9.39
N ILE A 18 11.84 11.59 9.39
CA ILE A 18 12.67 11.61 8.18
C ILE A 18 13.04 10.18 7.78
N SER A 19 13.30 9.32 8.77
CA SER A 19 13.65 7.90 8.59
C SER A 19 12.42 6.99 8.50
N ARG A 20 11.21 7.53 8.61
CA ARG A 20 9.96 6.77 8.52
C ARG A 20 9.74 6.27 7.09
N LEU A 21 9.33 5.02 6.96
CA LEU A 21 9.01 4.43 5.66
C LEU A 21 7.89 5.22 4.97
N GLY A 22 8.15 5.69 3.75
CA GLY A 22 7.20 6.47 2.97
C GLY A 22 7.37 7.99 3.12
N SER A 23 8.36 8.47 3.87
CA SER A 23 8.66 9.91 3.96
C SER A 23 9.34 10.47 2.71
N ASN A 24 10.16 9.66 2.01
CA ASN A 24 10.95 10.13 0.87
C ASN A 24 10.37 9.66 -0.48
N GLY A 25 9.88 8.42 -0.54
CA GLY A 25 9.29 7.83 -1.76
C GLY A 25 7.79 7.50 -1.65
N GLY A 26 7.12 7.94 -0.58
CA GLY A 26 5.68 7.75 -0.38
C GLY A 26 5.27 6.28 -0.38
N ALA A 27 4.14 5.99 -1.03
CA ALA A 27 3.66 4.64 -1.18
C ALA A 27 4.60 3.72 -1.99
N ASN A 28 5.55 4.26 -2.75
CA ASN A 28 6.46 3.45 -3.56
C ASN A 28 7.47 2.66 -2.70
N GLU A 29 7.99 3.26 -1.63
CA GLU A 29 8.88 2.58 -0.68
C GLU A 29 8.17 1.44 0.06
N ILE A 30 6.89 1.64 0.38
CA ILE A 30 6.05 0.63 1.02
C ILE A 30 5.85 -0.55 0.05
N LYS A 31 5.53 -0.27 -1.22
CA LYS A 31 5.31 -1.28 -2.26
C LYS A 31 6.55 -2.13 -2.57
N GLN A 32 7.74 -1.54 -2.45
CA GLN A 32 9.02 -2.24 -2.67
C GLN A 32 9.47 -3.09 -1.46
N HIS A 33 8.80 -2.98 -0.31
CA HIS A 33 9.18 -3.74 0.87
C HIS A 33 9.00 -5.26 0.62
N PRO A 34 9.92 -6.13 1.09
CA PRO A 34 9.84 -7.58 0.90
C PRO A 34 8.53 -8.21 1.36
N PHE A 35 7.86 -7.58 2.33
CA PHE A 35 6.52 -7.99 2.80
C PHE A 35 5.48 -8.00 1.67
N PHE A 36 5.58 -7.09 0.70
CA PHE A 36 4.69 -7.01 -0.45
C PHE A 36 5.29 -7.63 -1.73
N ARG A 37 6.42 -8.34 -1.62
CA ARG A 37 7.05 -9.02 -2.75
C ARG A 37 6.15 -10.16 -3.23
N GLY A 38 5.55 -9.98 -4.41
CA GLY A 38 4.56 -10.91 -4.97
C GLY A 38 3.17 -10.29 -5.14
N ILE A 39 2.95 -9.05 -4.67
CA ILE A 39 1.71 -8.32 -4.91
C ILE A 39 1.81 -7.54 -6.24
N ASN A 40 0.90 -7.86 -7.15
CA ASN A 40 0.73 -7.13 -8.42
C ASN A 40 -0.08 -5.86 -8.18
N TRP A 41 0.60 -4.80 -7.75
CA TRP A 41 0.02 -3.46 -7.56
C TRP A 41 -0.78 -2.90 -8.74
N PRO A 42 -0.43 -3.16 -10.03
CA PRO A 42 -1.26 -2.74 -11.15
C PRO A 42 -2.66 -3.37 -11.16
N LEU A 43 -2.78 -4.64 -10.74
CA LEU A 43 -4.06 -5.37 -10.71
C LEU A 43 -4.97 -4.88 -9.57
N ILE A 44 -4.38 -4.49 -8.45
CA ILE A 44 -5.13 -3.90 -7.32
C ILE A 44 -5.83 -2.62 -7.76
N ARG A 45 -5.17 -1.76 -8.54
CA ARG A 45 -5.74 -0.48 -9.00
C ARG A 45 -6.96 -0.66 -9.90
N CYS A 46 -6.98 -1.73 -10.71
CA CYS A 46 -8.15 -2.07 -11.52
C CYS A 46 -9.32 -2.49 -10.64
N MET A 47 -9.12 -3.33 -9.62
CA MET A 47 -10.22 -3.79 -8.77
C MET A 47 -10.90 -2.66 -7.98
N VAL A 48 -10.16 -1.64 -7.54
CA VAL A 48 -10.76 -0.49 -6.84
C VAL A 48 -11.57 0.41 -7.79
N LEU A 49 -11.14 0.57 -9.05
CA LEU A 49 -11.90 1.33 -10.06
C LEU A 49 -13.15 0.59 -10.55
N TYR A 50 -13.11 -0.74 -10.70
CA TYR A 50 -14.29 -1.52 -11.09
C TYR A 50 -15.34 -1.66 -9.96
N ARG A 51 -14.96 -1.53 -8.68
CA ARG A 51 -15.96 -1.50 -7.58
C ARG A 51 -16.61 -0.14 -7.38
N SER A 52 -15.96 0.96 -7.76
CA SER A 52 -16.56 2.30 -7.66
C SER A 52 -17.36 2.71 -8.91
N PHE A 53 -17.14 2.09 -10.07
CA PHE A 53 -17.95 2.35 -11.29
C PHE A 53 -19.25 1.53 -11.38
N SER A 54 -19.59 0.71 -10.38
CA SER A 54 -20.88 -0.02 -10.35
C SER A 54 -21.88 0.53 -9.31
N CYS A 55 -21.63 1.71 -8.75
CA CYS A 55 -22.55 2.39 -7.85
C CYS A 55 -22.62 3.89 -8.11
N GLU A 56 -22.92 4.29 -9.35
CA GLU A 56 -23.68 5.54 -9.55
C GLU A 56 -24.47 5.45 -10.86
N HIS A 57 -25.75 5.85 -10.81
CA HIS A 57 -26.71 5.94 -11.91
C HIS A 57 -27.50 4.66 -12.29
N ARG A 58 -28.24 4.13 -11.31
CA ARG A 58 -29.68 3.88 -11.51
C ARG A 58 -30.43 5.16 -11.10
N VAL A 59 -30.57 6.13 -11.99
CA VAL A 59 -31.62 7.16 -11.92
C VAL A 59 -32.04 7.53 -13.35
N GLY A 60 -33.34 7.44 -13.61
CA GLY A 60 -34.04 8.09 -14.73
C GLY A 60 -33.95 7.41 -16.07
#